data_AF-A0A9P9I517-F1
#
_entry.id   AF-A0A9P9I517-F1
#
_cell.length_a   1.000
_cell.length_b   1.000
_cell.length_c   1.000
_cell.angle_alpha   90.00
_cell.angle_beta   90.00
_cell.angle_gamma   90.00
#
_symmetry.space_group_name_H-M   'P 1'
#
loop_
_entity.id
_entity.type
_entity.pdbx_description
1 polymer ?
#
loop_
_entity_poly.entity_id
_entity_poly.type
_entity_poly.pdbx_seq_one_letter_code
_entity_poly.pdbx_strand_id
1 'polypeptide(L)'
;MSKANIHGLTLAALESRQSLLVTVPKPAAFCAPPPPSVFSSSSSSSSIAFGIPSSTTTTAFSSRAPSPIASAFPLSTTQSVLDRDLGVQDDIFAIDFLASAMSSPTATTTARQLPVWLDNARSRHFVSRAFDVLDSRDTVRYRASLLSPRHARAARRDSVSSSDSAASASGAGLSDEVVQYYAAVEGLLPENQRKNRYTDILAFDRTRIGAPFRELHGGKYWIAAQAALPFTAHAMLSTLLRPVTSASGATPCTMLPRTVVQLTRSHESGRVKAHPYFPDAVGETMDIQPEGTAMPPISITLVARRQIPEAAAIVSTLQLVSTARDGQPSQQHMFNHFLYTAWPDHGVPADRATLVHFVPAVTSSSRDPNATPPTVVGCSAGVGRTGAFIAISSLMRANGLMTDPQDQQPLSRQAQHPHRSTTVQTSAHSDATSASTRLAPSLLGPLPSDLEADPVIAEIDAMREQRGRMVQTEGQMLFVYACVASAFQS
;
A
#
# COMPACT_ATOMS: atom_id res chain seq x y z
N MET A 1 -9.52 -34.42 58.16
CA MET A 1 -10.05 -35.58 57.40
C MET A 1 -10.88 -35.05 56.24
N SER A 2 -10.87 -35.77 55.12
CA SER A 2 -11.36 -35.41 53.78
C SER A 2 -10.44 -34.50 52.95
N LYS A 3 -9.55 -35.17 52.19
CA LYS A 3 -8.87 -34.65 51.00
C LYS A 3 -9.84 -34.82 49.82
N ALA A 4 -10.01 -33.79 48.99
CA ALA A 4 -10.69 -33.92 47.70
C ALA A 4 -9.94 -33.13 46.62
N ASN A 5 -9.44 -33.90 45.64
CA ASN A 5 -9.02 -33.60 44.28
C ASN A 5 -9.06 -32.15 43.77
N ILE A 6 -7.87 -31.63 43.46
CA ILE A 6 -7.66 -30.65 42.38
C ILE A 6 -6.56 -31.21 41.48
N HIS A 7 -6.96 -31.97 40.46
CA HIS A 7 -6.16 -32.29 39.29
C HIS A 7 -7.11 -32.34 38.10
N GLY A 8 -6.93 -31.40 37.16
CA GLY A 8 -7.69 -31.36 35.92
C GLY A 8 -7.88 -29.93 35.45
N LEU A 9 -6.88 -29.38 34.76
CA LEU A 9 -6.98 -28.40 33.67
C LEU A 9 -5.58 -27.87 33.32
N THR A 10 -4.74 -28.74 32.76
CA THR A 10 -3.53 -28.37 32.01
C THR A 10 -3.23 -29.49 31.03
N LEU A 11 -3.75 -29.38 29.81
CA LEU A 11 -3.29 -30.02 28.54
C LEU A 11 -4.45 -30.03 27.52
N ALA A 12 -4.64 -28.91 26.83
CA ALA A 12 -5.49 -28.83 25.62
C ALA A 12 -5.10 -27.63 24.74
N ALA A 13 -3.80 -27.39 24.55
CA ALA A 13 -3.29 -26.36 23.64
C ALA A 13 -1.95 -26.79 23.03
N LEU A 14 -1.95 -27.96 22.38
CA LEU A 14 -0.88 -28.44 21.50
C LEU A 14 -1.35 -29.79 20.94
N GLU A 15 -2.00 -29.78 19.78
CA GLU A 15 -2.08 -30.88 18.80
C GLU A 15 -3.23 -30.62 17.81
N SER A 16 -2.91 -30.00 16.67
CA SER A 16 -3.61 -30.27 15.40
C SER A 16 -2.76 -29.72 14.23
N ARG A 17 -1.57 -30.31 14.06
CA ARG A 17 -0.93 -30.42 12.75
C ARG A 17 -0.94 -31.91 12.41
N GLN A 18 -2.02 -32.36 11.77
CA GLN A 18 -1.99 -33.63 11.05
C GLN A 18 -2.51 -33.42 9.62
N SER A 19 -1.62 -33.80 8.71
CA SER A 19 -1.79 -34.05 7.30
C SER A 19 -3.03 -34.89 6.98
N LEU A 20 -3.95 -34.34 6.19
CA LEU A 20 -4.91 -35.12 5.42
C LEU A 20 -4.44 -35.15 3.96
N LEU A 21 -3.62 -36.16 3.66
CA LEU A 21 -3.43 -36.69 2.32
C LEU A 21 -4.74 -37.37 1.90
N VAL A 22 -5.53 -36.72 1.05
CA VAL A 22 -6.61 -37.38 0.31
C VAL A 22 -6.07 -37.69 -1.08
N THR A 23 -5.81 -38.97 -1.32
CA THR A 23 -5.54 -39.54 -2.64
C THR A 23 -6.77 -39.34 -3.53
N VAL A 24 -6.62 -38.55 -4.60
CA VAL A 24 -7.65 -38.42 -5.65
C VAL A 24 -7.48 -39.58 -6.65
N PRO A 25 -8.50 -40.43 -6.86
CA PRO A 25 -8.44 -41.43 -7.92
C PRO A 25 -8.61 -40.76 -9.30
N LYS A 26 -7.79 -41.23 -10.24
CA LYS A 26 -7.70 -40.87 -11.66
C LYS A 26 -9.10 -40.87 -12.32
N PRO A 27 -9.52 -39.81 -13.05
CA PRO A 27 -10.79 -39.85 -13.77
C PRO A 27 -10.69 -40.74 -15.01
N ALA A 28 -11.63 -41.68 -15.12
CA ALA A 28 -11.87 -42.49 -16.30
C ALA A 28 -12.37 -41.62 -17.46
N ALA A 29 -11.88 -41.94 -18.67
CA ALA A 29 -12.31 -41.32 -19.91
C ALA A 29 -13.81 -41.57 -20.15
N PHE A 30 -14.56 -40.52 -20.44
CA PHE A 30 -15.91 -40.62 -20.99
C PHE A 30 -16.02 -39.79 -22.27
N CYS A 31 -16.57 -40.45 -23.28
CA CYS A 31 -16.75 -40.01 -24.66
C CYS A 31 -17.54 -38.71 -24.79
N ALA A 32 -17.14 -37.89 -25.76
CA ALA A 32 -17.90 -36.74 -26.24
C ALA A 32 -19.21 -37.17 -26.94
N PRO A 33 -20.31 -36.40 -26.79
CA PRO A 33 -21.52 -36.57 -27.59
C PRO A 33 -21.34 -35.97 -29.00
N PRO A 34 -22.04 -36.51 -30.03
CA PRO A 34 -21.93 -36.02 -31.41
C PRO A 34 -22.69 -34.70 -31.62
N PRO A 35 -22.34 -33.91 -32.65
CA PRO A 35 -23.01 -32.64 -32.96
C PRO A 35 -24.39 -32.86 -33.59
N PRO A 36 -25.33 -31.90 -33.44
CA PRO A 36 -26.66 -32.02 -34.03
C PRO A 36 -26.63 -31.80 -35.55
N SER A 37 -27.45 -32.61 -36.24
CA SER A 37 -27.74 -32.57 -37.66
C SER A 37 -28.56 -31.33 -38.04
N VAL A 38 -28.10 -30.60 -39.05
CA VAL A 38 -28.85 -29.50 -39.68
C VAL A 38 -29.62 -30.08 -40.86
N PHE A 39 -30.95 -30.10 -40.75
CA PHE A 39 -31.85 -30.35 -41.87
C PHE A 39 -32.15 -29.03 -42.60
N SER A 40 -32.10 -29.10 -43.92
CA SER A 40 -32.43 -28.06 -44.88
C SER A 40 -33.94 -27.87 -45.04
N SER A 41 -34.37 -26.63 -45.17
CA SER A 41 -35.62 -26.29 -45.87
C SER A 41 -35.43 -24.98 -46.64
N SER A 42 -35.61 -25.11 -47.95
CA SER A 42 -35.68 -24.08 -48.98
C SER A 42 -36.82 -23.07 -48.78
N SER A 43 -36.63 -21.80 -49.14
CA SER A 43 -37.41 -21.10 -50.20
C SER A 43 -37.07 -19.60 -50.37
N SER A 44 -36.73 -19.25 -51.62
CA SER A 44 -37.12 -18.07 -52.43
C SER A 44 -36.90 -16.60 -52.00
N SER A 45 -36.10 -15.90 -52.84
CA SER A 45 -36.36 -14.62 -53.56
C SER A 45 -36.53 -13.32 -52.72
N SER A 46 -35.97 -12.14 -53.04
CA SER A 46 -35.69 -11.49 -54.33
C SER A 46 -34.67 -10.33 -54.21
N SER A 47 -33.85 -10.17 -55.25
CA SER A 47 -33.36 -8.96 -55.94
C SER A 47 -33.20 -7.60 -55.23
N ILE A 48 -32.02 -6.95 -55.38
CA ILE A 48 -31.79 -5.75 -56.23
C ILE A 48 -30.27 -5.47 -56.33
N ALA A 49 -29.85 -5.06 -57.52
CA ALA A 49 -28.49 -4.91 -58.02
C ALA A 49 -27.91 -3.48 -57.91
N PHE A 50 -26.66 -3.35 -58.40
CA PHE A 50 -25.79 -2.17 -58.69
C PHE A 50 -24.58 -2.07 -57.73
N GLY A 51 -23.31 -2.05 -58.15
CA GLY A 51 -22.66 -2.10 -59.46
C GLY A 51 -21.13 -2.23 -59.27
N ILE A 52 -20.48 -2.94 -60.19
CA ILE A 52 -19.02 -3.17 -60.37
C ILE A 52 -18.50 -2.07 -61.33
N PRO A 53 -17.25 -1.54 -61.27
CA PRO A 53 -16.01 -2.26 -61.67
C PRO A 53 -14.75 -1.89 -60.88
N SER A 54 -13.58 -2.53 -60.98
CA SER A 54 -13.03 -3.78 -61.50
C SER A 54 -11.52 -3.61 -61.31
N SER A 55 -10.78 -4.59 -60.79
CA SER A 55 -9.44 -4.93 -61.29
C SER A 55 -8.89 -6.16 -60.56
N THR A 56 -8.89 -7.25 -61.33
CA THR A 56 -8.02 -8.43 -61.28
C THR A 56 -6.57 -8.17 -60.82
N THR A 57 -6.00 -9.09 -60.05
CA THR A 57 -4.94 -10.02 -60.53
C THR A 57 -4.74 -11.16 -59.52
N THR A 58 -4.81 -12.37 -60.05
CA THR A 58 -4.59 -13.67 -59.41
C THR A 58 -3.11 -14.02 -59.43
N THR A 59 -2.55 -14.57 -58.33
CA THR A 59 -1.59 -15.68 -58.37
C THR A 59 -1.58 -16.43 -57.05
N ALA A 60 -1.87 -17.73 -57.12
CA ALA A 60 -1.70 -18.72 -56.07
C ALA A 60 -0.31 -19.38 -56.17
N PHE A 61 0.22 -19.89 -55.06
CA PHE A 61 1.06 -21.09 -54.82
C PHE A 61 1.76 -20.88 -53.46
N SER A 62 1.42 -21.62 -52.39
CA SER A 62 1.76 -23.00 -52.04
C SER A 62 2.90 -23.09 -51.01
N SER A 63 2.59 -23.77 -49.91
CA SER A 63 3.47 -24.51 -49.01
C SER A 63 4.52 -23.75 -48.19
N ARG A 64 4.44 -23.93 -46.86
CA ARG A 64 5.38 -24.74 -46.05
C ARG A 64 5.56 -24.13 -44.66
N ALA A 65 5.09 -24.84 -43.63
CA ALA A 65 5.45 -24.58 -42.25
C ALA A 65 6.93 -24.96 -42.00
N PRO A 66 7.60 -24.27 -41.06
CA PRO A 66 8.49 -24.95 -40.14
C PRO A 66 8.25 -24.58 -38.67
N SER A 67 8.57 -25.56 -37.82
CA SER A 67 8.49 -25.65 -36.36
C SER A 67 9.29 -24.57 -35.59
N PRO A 68 9.10 -24.43 -34.25
CA PRO A 68 9.58 -23.28 -33.50
C PRO A 68 11.04 -23.45 -33.09
N ILE A 69 11.85 -22.43 -33.38
CA ILE A 69 13.20 -22.28 -32.83
C ILE A 69 13.09 -21.52 -31.52
N ALA A 70 13.56 -22.14 -30.44
CA ALA A 70 13.83 -21.50 -29.16
C ALA A 70 14.95 -20.46 -29.35
N SER A 71 14.65 -19.19 -29.10
CA SER A 71 15.65 -18.14 -28.93
C SER A 71 15.52 -17.51 -27.55
N ALA A 72 16.56 -17.71 -26.75
CA ALA A 72 16.81 -16.98 -25.53
C ALA A 72 17.02 -15.49 -25.88
N PHE A 73 16.21 -14.61 -25.30
CA PHE A 73 16.44 -13.17 -25.38
C PHE A 73 17.29 -12.71 -24.18
N PRO A 74 18.36 -11.93 -24.39
CA PRO A 74 19.06 -11.27 -23.30
C PRO A 74 18.25 -10.06 -22.82
N LEU A 75 18.24 -9.85 -21.50
CA LEU A 75 17.73 -8.67 -20.82
C LEU A 75 18.46 -7.41 -21.33
N SER A 76 17.76 -6.59 -22.12
CA SER A 76 18.24 -5.26 -22.52
C SER A 76 17.76 -4.20 -21.53
N THR A 77 18.70 -3.72 -20.73
CA THR A 77 18.59 -2.53 -19.87
C THR A 77 18.56 -1.27 -20.74
N THR A 78 17.39 -0.88 -21.25
CA THR A 78 17.26 0.35 -22.06
C THR A 78 15.96 1.12 -21.78
N GLN A 79 15.55 1.23 -20.51
CA GLN A 79 14.44 2.10 -20.10
C GLN A 79 14.80 3.15 -19.03
N SER A 80 16.03 3.18 -18.52
CA SER A 80 16.45 4.12 -17.45
C SER A 80 17.11 5.42 -17.93
N VAL A 81 17.36 5.58 -19.23
CA VAL A 81 18.10 6.76 -19.75
C VAL A 81 17.16 7.88 -20.22
N LEU A 82 15.94 7.57 -20.65
CA LEU A 82 14.98 8.59 -21.11
C LEU A 82 14.23 9.31 -19.97
N ASP A 83 14.22 8.76 -18.75
CA ASP A 83 13.61 9.40 -17.58
C ASP A 83 14.56 10.36 -16.82
N ARG A 84 15.88 10.34 -17.10
CA ARG A 84 16.84 11.24 -16.42
C ARG A 84 16.73 12.70 -16.88
N ASP A 85 16.38 12.94 -18.14
CA ASP A 85 16.32 14.31 -18.69
C ASP A 85 15.04 15.07 -18.28
N LEU A 86 13.98 14.37 -17.86
CA LEU A 86 12.77 15.00 -17.31
C LEU A 86 12.89 15.31 -15.81
N GLY A 87 13.80 14.66 -15.08
CA GLY A 87 14.02 14.91 -13.65
C GLY A 87 14.75 16.23 -13.34
N VAL A 88 15.60 16.72 -14.25
CA VAL A 88 16.41 17.93 -14.02
C VAL A 88 15.54 19.19 -13.89
N GLN A 89 14.42 19.28 -14.61
CA GLN A 89 13.50 20.42 -14.48
C GLN A 89 12.70 20.36 -13.18
N ASP A 90 12.20 19.19 -12.79
CA ASP A 90 11.44 18.99 -11.54
C ASP A 90 12.31 19.28 -10.29
N ASP A 91 13.61 18.95 -10.33
CA ASP A 91 14.56 19.17 -9.24
C ASP A 91 14.90 20.65 -9.01
N ILE A 92 14.97 21.45 -10.09
CA ILE A 92 15.21 22.90 -9.99
C ILE A 92 14.03 23.59 -9.31
N PHE A 93 12.79 23.19 -9.64
CA PHE A 93 11.59 23.72 -8.98
C PHE A 93 11.54 23.38 -7.49
N ALA A 94 11.95 22.17 -7.08
CA ALA A 94 11.90 21.78 -5.68
C ALA A 94 12.91 22.54 -4.79
N ILE A 95 14.11 22.85 -5.30
CA ILE A 95 15.16 23.59 -4.57
C ILE A 95 14.80 25.08 -4.44
N ASP A 96 14.38 25.73 -5.54
CA ASP A 96 13.95 27.14 -5.50
C ASP A 96 12.68 27.33 -4.64
N PHE A 97 11.80 26.33 -4.61
CA PHE A 97 10.59 26.35 -3.79
C PHE A 97 10.85 26.08 -2.30
N LEU A 98 11.86 25.26 -1.94
CA LEU A 98 12.37 25.15 -0.57
C LEU A 98 13.00 26.46 -0.09
N ALA A 99 13.75 27.15 -0.96
CA ALA A 99 14.28 28.47 -0.63
C ALA A 99 13.18 29.50 -0.38
N SER A 100 12.10 29.49 -1.18
CA SER A 100 10.90 30.32 -0.99
C SER A 100 10.14 29.97 0.30
N ALA A 101 9.97 28.69 0.59
CA ALA A 101 9.38 28.21 1.85
C ALA A 101 10.10 28.73 3.08
N MET A 102 11.42 28.69 3.04
CA MET A 102 12.27 29.00 4.19
C MET A 102 12.75 30.46 4.18
N SER A 103 12.15 31.32 3.35
CA SER A 103 12.36 32.77 3.37
C SER A 103 11.44 33.41 4.41
N SER A 104 12.01 34.25 5.27
CA SER A 104 11.38 34.78 6.48
C SER A 104 10.02 35.46 6.27
N PRO A 105 9.01 35.21 7.11
CA PRO A 105 7.79 36.01 7.11
C PRO A 105 8.07 37.41 7.65
N THR A 106 7.59 38.43 6.93
CA THR A 106 7.34 39.75 7.52
C THR A 106 6.44 39.59 8.74
N ALA A 107 6.87 40.20 9.84
CA ALA A 107 6.37 40.06 11.20
C ALA A 107 4.83 39.99 11.34
N THR A 108 4.36 39.09 12.22
CA THR A 108 3.53 39.34 13.44
C THR A 108 2.88 38.05 14.00
N THR A 109 3.56 36.89 13.92
CA THR A 109 3.13 35.66 14.63
C THR A 109 4.38 34.92 15.14
N THR A 110 4.36 34.42 16.37
CA THR A 110 5.42 33.58 16.98
C THR A 110 5.64 32.30 16.17
N ALA A 111 6.43 32.37 15.09
CA ALA A 111 6.79 31.22 14.27
C ALA A 111 7.69 30.27 15.08
N ARG A 112 7.39 28.96 15.05
CA ARG A 112 8.27 27.96 15.67
C ARG A 112 9.62 27.98 14.95
N GLN A 113 10.72 27.88 15.71
CA GLN A 113 12.05 27.75 15.12
C GLN A 113 12.12 26.45 14.31
N LEU A 114 12.58 26.56 13.06
CA LEU A 114 12.74 25.40 12.18
C LEU A 114 13.84 24.48 12.74
N PRO A 115 13.58 23.16 12.85
CA PRO A 115 14.62 22.20 13.20
C PRO A 115 15.77 22.18 12.18
N VAL A 116 17.00 22.02 12.69
CA VAL A 116 18.23 22.06 11.88
C VAL A 116 18.25 21.00 10.77
N TRP A 117 17.65 19.83 10.98
CA TRP A 117 17.61 18.77 9.98
C TRP A 117 16.81 19.18 8.72
N LEU A 118 15.91 20.16 8.80
CA LEU A 118 15.21 20.67 7.62
C LEU A 118 16.16 21.42 6.67
N ASP A 119 17.24 22.01 7.17
CA ASP A 119 18.22 22.71 6.34
C ASP A 119 19.03 21.74 5.48
N ASN A 120 19.08 20.44 5.83
CA ASN A 120 19.75 19.43 5.01
C ASN A 120 19.20 19.37 3.58
N ALA A 121 17.90 19.62 3.41
CA ALA A 121 17.23 19.63 2.11
C ALA A 121 17.70 20.76 1.17
N ARG A 122 18.38 21.79 1.69
CA ARG A 122 18.98 22.86 0.88
C ARG A 122 20.24 22.40 0.16
N SER A 123 20.89 21.35 0.66
CA SER A 123 22.10 20.79 0.07
C SER A 123 21.73 19.74 -0.98
N ARG A 124 21.81 20.11 -2.26
CA ARG A 124 21.57 19.16 -3.37
C ARG A 124 22.46 17.92 -3.27
N HIS A 125 23.71 18.09 -2.85
CA HIS A 125 24.62 16.96 -2.64
C HIS A 125 24.16 16.04 -1.51
N PHE A 126 23.68 16.59 -0.39
CA PHE A 126 23.13 15.78 0.70
C PHE A 126 21.93 14.96 0.22
N VAL A 127 20.98 15.62 -0.44
CA VAL A 127 19.72 15.03 -0.92
C VAL A 127 20.01 13.92 -1.93
N SER A 128 20.81 14.19 -2.96
CA SER A 128 21.16 13.20 -3.97
C SER A 128 21.88 11.99 -3.35
N ARG A 129 22.87 12.22 -2.46
CA ARG A 129 23.56 11.13 -1.77
C ARG A 129 22.61 10.33 -0.87
N ALA A 130 21.72 10.99 -0.14
CA ALA A 130 20.74 10.32 0.72
C ALA A 130 19.80 9.44 -0.12
N PHE A 131 19.32 9.95 -1.26
CA PHE A 131 18.49 9.21 -2.18
C PHE A 131 19.22 8.00 -2.78
N ASP A 132 20.48 8.18 -3.22
CA ASP A 132 21.31 7.10 -3.77
C ASP A 132 21.53 5.97 -2.76
N VAL A 133 21.75 6.31 -1.48
CA VAL A 133 21.88 5.32 -0.40
C VAL A 133 20.56 4.56 -0.20
N LEU A 134 19.42 5.27 -0.14
CA LEU A 134 18.11 4.66 0.00
C LEU A 134 17.76 3.76 -1.20
N ASP A 135 18.10 4.18 -2.42
CA ASP A 135 17.82 3.44 -3.66
C ASP A 135 18.72 2.21 -3.82
N SER A 136 19.99 2.33 -3.44
CA SER A 136 20.94 1.21 -3.40
C SER A 136 20.45 0.11 -2.44
N ARG A 137 19.98 0.51 -1.26
CA ARG A 137 19.39 -0.42 -0.27
C ARG A 137 18.12 -1.06 -0.80
N ASP A 138 17.23 -0.28 -1.42
CA ASP A 138 15.98 -0.80 -1.99
C ASP A 138 16.22 -1.76 -3.18
N THR A 139 17.26 -1.51 -3.98
CA THR A 139 17.73 -2.43 -5.02
C THR A 139 18.13 -3.79 -4.43
N VAL A 140 18.79 -3.82 -3.28
CA VAL A 140 19.11 -5.07 -2.58
C VAL A 140 17.84 -5.78 -2.12
N ARG A 141 16.88 -5.05 -1.53
CA ARG A 141 15.58 -5.61 -1.12
C ARG A 141 14.82 -6.21 -2.30
N TYR A 142 14.76 -5.48 -3.42
CA TYR A 142 14.11 -5.95 -4.64
C TYR A 142 14.78 -7.19 -5.23
N ARG A 143 16.12 -7.21 -5.31
CA ARG A 143 16.88 -8.40 -5.73
C ARG A 143 16.61 -9.60 -4.84
N ALA A 144 16.57 -9.41 -3.52
CA ALA A 144 16.21 -10.46 -2.57
C ALA A 144 14.80 -11.00 -2.84
N SER A 145 13.81 -10.13 -3.09
CA SER A 145 12.45 -10.54 -3.45
C SER A 145 12.38 -11.40 -4.72
N LEU A 146 13.20 -11.10 -5.75
CA LEU A 146 13.22 -11.88 -6.99
C LEU A 146 13.88 -13.27 -6.83
N LEU A 147 14.76 -13.43 -5.86
CA LEU A 147 15.42 -14.71 -5.56
C LEU A 147 14.55 -15.65 -4.71
N SER A 148 13.57 -15.10 -3.98
CA SER A 148 12.78 -15.87 -3.01
C SER A 148 12.05 -17.10 -3.59
N PRO A 149 11.50 -17.12 -4.83
CA PRO A 149 10.86 -18.33 -5.36
C PRO A 149 11.84 -19.46 -5.63
N ARG A 150 13.11 -19.15 -5.96
CA ARG A 150 14.16 -20.15 -6.18
C ARG A 150 14.54 -20.82 -4.85
N HIS A 151 14.74 -20.02 -3.81
CA HIS A 151 15.06 -20.52 -2.47
C HIS A 151 13.89 -21.33 -1.89
N ALA A 152 12.64 -20.87 -2.07
CA ALA A 152 11.47 -21.62 -1.65
C ALA A 152 11.34 -23.00 -2.33
N ARG A 153 11.79 -23.13 -3.61
CA ARG A 153 11.81 -24.42 -4.33
C ARG A 153 12.98 -25.31 -3.91
N ALA A 154 14.16 -24.73 -3.65
CA ALA A 154 15.32 -25.46 -3.15
C ALA A 154 15.04 -26.05 -1.76
N ALA A 155 14.53 -25.24 -0.83
CA ALA A 155 14.17 -25.68 0.52
C ALA A 155 13.14 -26.84 0.53
N ARG A 156 12.20 -26.86 -0.42
CA ARG A 156 11.22 -27.97 -0.58
C ARG A 156 11.85 -29.25 -1.14
N ARG A 157 12.95 -29.16 -1.88
CA ARG A 157 13.68 -30.33 -2.41
C ARG A 157 14.59 -30.93 -1.34
N ASP A 158 15.27 -30.09 -0.57
CA ASP A 158 16.18 -30.53 0.50
C ASP A 158 15.43 -31.20 1.66
N SER A 159 14.14 -30.92 1.87
CA SER A 159 13.30 -31.66 2.81
C SER A 159 12.95 -33.10 2.36
N VAL A 160 13.28 -33.49 1.13
CA VAL A 160 12.99 -34.82 0.54
C VAL A 160 14.27 -35.64 0.30
N SER A 161 15.46 -35.03 0.40
CA SER A 161 16.74 -35.74 0.31
C SER A 161 17.70 -35.26 1.40
N SER A 162 17.92 -36.08 2.41
CA SER A 162 19.09 -35.95 3.28
C SER A 162 20.36 -36.24 2.47
N SER A 163 21.42 -35.50 2.79
CA SER A 163 22.81 -35.55 2.31
C SER A 163 23.14 -34.74 1.05
N ASP A 164 23.97 -33.72 1.30
CA ASP A 164 24.94 -33.08 0.42
C ASP A 164 24.42 -32.30 -0.78
N SER A 165 24.13 -31.00 -0.58
CA SER A 165 24.70 -29.88 -1.36
C SER A 165 24.11 -28.50 -1.00
N ALA A 166 24.42 -28.00 0.21
CA ALA A 166 24.09 -26.62 0.63
C ALA A 166 24.97 -25.53 -0.03
N ALA A 167 25.45 -25.77 -1.26
CA ALA A 167 26.50 -24.95 -1.89
C ALA A 167 26.13 -24.35 -3.25
N SER A 168 24.83 -24.22 -3.60
CA SER A 168 24.44 -23.69 -4.93
C SER A 168 23.52 -22.46 -4.96
N ALA A 169 23.15 -21.88 -3.82
CA ALA A 169 22.44 -20.59 -3.79
C ALA A 169 23.35 -19.35 -3.63
N SER A 170 24.67 -19.56 -3.49
CA SER A 170 25.68 -18.51 -3.30
C SER A 170 25.99 -17.67 -4.54
N GLY A 171 25.40 -17.98 -5.70
CA GLY A 171 25.66 -17.28 -6.97
C GLY A 171 25.14 -15.82 -7.05
N ALA A 172 24.39 -15.34 -6.06
CA ALA A 172 23.74 -14.02 -6.10
C ALA A 172 24.28 -12.98 -5.10
N GLY A 173 25.25 -13.36 -4.25
CA GLY A 173 25.91 -12.45 -3.30
C GLY A 173 25.05 -11.97 -2.11
N LEU A 174 23.87 -12.56 -1.88
CA LEU A 174 23.00 -12.26 -0.73
C LEU A 174 22.85 -13.50 0.17
N SER A 175 22.73 -13.29 1.48
CA SER A 175 22.49 -14.38 2.44
C SER A 175 21.06 -14.91 2.33
N ASP A 176 20.86 -16.18 2.69
CA ASP A 176 19.53 -16.82 2.72
C ASP A 176 18.57 -16.08 3.66
N GLU A 177 19.07 -15.57 4.78
CA GLU A 177 18.29 -14.78 5.73
C GLU A 177 17.71 -13.51 5.09
N VAL A 178 18.51 -12.76 4.33
CA VAL A 178 18.09 -11.56 3.61
C VAL A 178 17.05 -11.92 2.54
N VAL A 179 17.27 -12.98 1.77
CA VAL A 179 16.32 -13.45 0.74
C VAL A 179 14.98 -13.86 1.35
N GLN A 180 15.01 -14.55 2.49
CA GLN A 180 13.82 -14.99 3.20
C GLN A 180 13.06 -13.80 3.83
N TYR A 181 13.78 -12.82 4.38
CA TYR A 181 13.18 -11.67 5.05
C TYR A 181 12.46 -10.73 4.06
N TYR A 182 13.04 -10.49 2.88
CA TYR A 182 12.44 -9.66 1.84
C TYR A 182 11.68 -10.48 0.78
N ALA A 183 11.27 -11.70 1.12
CA ALA A 183 10.55 -12.57 0.22
C ALA A 183 9.23 -11.93 -0.27
N ALA A 184 8.94 -12.09 -1.56
CA ALA A 184 7.67 -11.70 -2.19
C ALA A 184 7.07 -12.87 -2.98
N VAL A 185 7.13 -14.07 -2.42
CA VAL A 185 6.75 -15.32 -3.10
C VAL A 185 5.30 -15.26 -3.54
N GLU A 186 4.39 -14.79 -2.68
CA GLU A 186 2.95 -14.76 -2.96
C GLU A 186 2.63 -13.89 -4.19
N GLY A 187 3.27 -12.72 -4.30
CA GLY A 187 3.09 -11.81 -5.43
C GLY A 187 3.66 -12.35 -6.75
N LEU A 188 4.63 -13.27 -6.68
CA LEU A 188 5.30 -13.86 -7.83
C LEU A 188 4.65 -15.16 -8.34
N LEU A 189 3.72 -15.74 -7.58
CA LEU A 189 2.96 -16.92 -7.99
C LEU A 189 2.20 -16.65 -9.31
N PRO A 190 2.23 -17.55 -10.31
CA PRO A 190 1.58 -17.33 -11.60
C PRO A 190 0.11 -16.89 -11.51
N GLU A 191 -0.64 -17.46 -10.57
CA GLU A 191 -2.05 -17.12 -10.29
C GLU A 191 -2.24 -15.70 -9.74
N ASN A 192 -1.23 -15.13 -9.08
CA ASN A 192 -1.29 -13.80 -8.46
C ASN A 192 -0.62 -12.71 -9.30
N GLN A 193 0.18 -13.05 -10.31
CA GLN A 193 0.87 -12.06 -11.15
C GLN A 193 -0.10 -11.02 -11.75
N ARG A 194 -1.27 -11.47 -12.20
CA ARG A 194 -2.32 -10.58 -12.74
C ARG A 194 -2.88 -9.60 -11.70
N LYS A 195 -2.75 -9.91 -10.40
CA LYS A 195 -3.21 -9.10 -9.25
C LYS A 195 -2.25 -7.99 -8.87
N ASN A 196 -1.06 -7.97 -9.48
CA ASN A 196 -0.14 -6.85 -9.37
C ASN A 196 -0.45 -5.86 -10.50
N ARG A 197 -0.78 -4.62 -10.14
CA ARG A 197 -0.93 -3.54 -11.14
C ARG A 197 0.38 -3.26 -11.88
N TYR A 198 1.51 -3.45 -11.20
CA TYR A 198 2.85 -3.26 -11.75
C TYR A 198 3.71 -4.48 -11.41
N THR A 199 4.41 -5.02 -12.40
CA THR A 199 5.21 -6.24 -12.26
C THR A 199 6.47 -6.04 -11.41
N ASP A 200 6.97 -4.81 -11.35
CA ASP A 200 8.16 -4.40 -10.60
C ASP A 200 7.83 -3.88 -9.18
N ILE A 201 6.56 -3.87 -8.79
CA ILE A 201 6.13 -3.43 -7.45
C ILE A 201 5.49 -4.60 -6.70
N LEU A 202 6.30 -5.25 -5.87
CA LEU A 202 5.90 -6.43 -5.11
C LEU A 202 5.71 -6.10 -3.63
N ALA A 203 4.76 -6.78 -2.98
CA ALA A 203 4.60 -6.72 -1.53
C ALA A 203 5.49 -7.78 -0.90
N PHE A 204 6.22 -7.43 0.15
CA PHE A 204 6.88 -8.45 0.96
C PHE A 204 5.83 -9.31 1.65
N ASP A 205 6.06 -10.62 1.71
CA ASP A 205 5.09 -11.58 2.23
C ASP A 205 4.71 -11.27 3.69
N ARG A 206 5.66 -10.71 4.46
CA ARG A 206 5.53 -10.32 5.88
C ARG A 206 4.61 -9.12 6.15
N THR A 207 4.44 -8.23 5.17
CA THR A 207 3.75 -6.92 5.31
C THR A 207 2.72 -6.71 4.20
N ARG A 208 2.36 -7.76 3.47
CA ARG A 208 1.29 -7.73 2.49
C ARG A 208 -0.05 -7.40 3.15
N ILE A 209 -1.03 -7.05 2.31
CA ILE A 209 -2.39 -6.71 2.72
C ILE A 209 -2.92 -7.68 3.80
N GLY A 210 -3.25 -7.13 4.98
CA GLY A 210 -3.63 -7.88 6.18
C GLY A 210 -2.62 -7.82 7.33
N ALA A 211 -1.38 -7.41 7.06
CA ALA A 211 -0.38 -7.09 8.07
C ALA A 211 -0.04 -5.60 7.99
N PRO A 212 -0.34 -4.80 9.03
CA PRO A 212 -0.05 -3.38 9.01
C PRO A 212 1.46 -3.20 9.19
N PHE A 213 1.98 -2.14 8.62
CA PHE A 213 3.33 -1.68 8.87
C PHE A 213 3.27 -0.47 9.81
N ARG A 214 4.34 -0.21 10.55
CA ARG A 214 4.41 0.91 11.51
C ARG A 214 5.43 1.93 11.01
N GLU A 215 5.05 3.20 11.01
CA GLU A 215 5.98 4.30 10.74
C GLU A 215 6.97 4.47 11.92
N LEU A 216 8.09 5.14 11.66
CA LEU A 216 9.18 5.25 12.63
C LEU A 216 8.88 6.30 13.71
N HIS A 217 8.64 7.56 13.33
CA HIS A 217 8.60 8.67 14.26
C HIS A 217 7.21 8.92 14.86
N GLY A 218 6.16 8.86 14.07
CA GLY A 218 4.79 9.10 14.55
C GLY A 218 4.13 7.88 15.20
N GLY A 219 4.70 6.68 14.99
CA GLY A 219 4.27 5.43 15.62
C GLY A 219 2.90 4.87 15.23
N LYS A 220 2.22 5.42 14.23
CA LYS A 220 0.94 4.94 13.70
C LYS A 220 1.12 3.73 12.78
N TYR A 221 0.11 2.86 12.80
CA TYR A 221 0.00 1.72 11.89
C TYR A 221 -0.73 2.08 10.60
N TRP A 222 -0.25 1.52 9.49
CA TRP A 222 -0.76 1.76 8.15
C TRP A 222 -0.90 0.45 7.37
N ILE A 223 -1.87 0.42 6.45
CA ILE A 223 -1.96 -0.62 5.42
C ILE A 223 -1.70 0.08 4.08
N ALA A 224 -0.48 -0.05 3.56
CA ALA A 224 -0.14 0.46 2.23
C ALA A 224 -0.62 -0.51 1.15
N ALA A 225 -1.50 -0.04 0.27
CA ALA A 225 -2.08 -0.84 -0.79
C ALA A 225 -1.90 -0.16 -2.15
N GLN A 226 -1.77 -0.99 -3.20
CA GLN A 226 -1.98 -0.53 -4.57
C GLN A 226 -3.47 -0.16 -4.78
N ALA A 227 -3.76 0.66 -5.78
CA ALA A 227 -5.13 0.92 -6.18
C ALA A 227 -5.83 -0.35 -6.68
N ALA A 228 -7.10 -0.50 -6.31
CA ALA A 228 -7.92 -1.65 -6.68
C ALA A 228 -7.89 -1.93 -8.19
N LEU A 229 -7.85 -3.23 -8.50
CA LEU A 229 -8.19 -3.81 -9.80
C LEU A 229 -9.59 -4.42 -9.68
N PRO A 230 -10.30 -4.69 -10.79
CA PRO A 230 -11.66 -5.23 -10.73
C PRO A 230 -11.75 -6.52 -9.87
N PHE A 231 -10.74 -7.39 -9.97
CA PHE A 231 -10.68 -8.65 -9.24
C PHE A 231 -9.91 -8.57 -7.91
N THR A 232 -9.40 -7.39 -7.51
CA THR A 232 -8.77 -7.18 -6.19
C THR A 232 -9.58 -6.26 -5.28
N ALA A 233 -10.65 -5.64 -5.78
CA ALA A 233 -11.56 -4.80 -5.00
C ALA A 233 -12.13 -5.53 -3.78
N HIS A 234 -12.60 -6.78 -3.95
CA HIS A 234 -13.10 -7.61 -2.85
C HIS A 234 -12.04 -7.82 -1.75
N ALA A 235 -10.83 -8.22 -2.16
CA ALA A 235 -9.74 -8.48 -1.22
C ALA A 235 -9.32 -7.22 -0.46
N MET A 236 -9.28 -6.07 -1.14
CA MET A 236 -9.01 -4.77 -0.51
C MET A 236 -10.10 -4.38 0.49
N LEU A 237 -11.38 -4.47 0.12
CA LEU A 237 -12.49 -4.12 1.02
C LEU A 237 -12.61 -5.08 2.20
N SER A 238 -12.26 -6.35 2.01
CA SER A 238 -12.20 -7.34 3.09
C SER A 238 -11.22 -6.96 4.20
N THR A 239 -10.22 -6.10 3.93
CA THR A 239 -9.30 -5.59 4.96
C THR A 239 -10.00 -4.68 5.95
N LEU A 240 -11.07 -4.00 5.53
CA LEU A 240 -11.86 -3.10 6.36
C LEU A 240 -12.81 -3.87 7.29
N LEU A 241 -13.02 -5.15 7.03
CA LEU A 241 -13.91 -6.03 7.79
C LEU A 241 -13.15 -6.95 8.76
N ARG A 242 -11.82 -6.89 8.80
CA ARG A 242 -11.01 -7.74 9.68
C ARG A 242 -10.19 -6.91 10.66
N PRO A 243 -10.17 -7.29 11.95
CA PRO A 243 -9.21 -6.73 12.87
C PRO A 243 -7.79 -6.97 12.38
N VAL A 244 -6.92 -6.04 12.70
CA VAL A 244 -5.56 -6.06 12.19
C VAL A 244 -4.65 -6.62 13.27
N THR A 245 -4.12 -7.82 13.03
CA THR A 245 -3.14 -8.45 13.91
C THR A 245 -1.75 -7.86 13.61
N SER A 246 -1.12 -7.24 14.60
CA SER A 246 0.28 -6.82 14.51
C SER A 246 1.18 -8.04 14.25
N ALA A 247 2.11 -7.93 13.30
CA ALA A 247 3.04 -9.01 12.92
C ALA A 247 4.00 -9.44 14.06
N SER A 248 4.09 -8.67 15.15
CA SER A 248 5.02 -8.90 16.26
C SER A 248 4.42 -9.63 17.46
N GLY A 249 3.17 -10.10 17.40
CA GLY A 249 2.49 -10.69 18.56
C GLY A 249 2.16 -9.69 19.67
N ALA A 250 2.52 -8.41 19.51
CA ALA A 250 1.97 -7.32 20.30
C ALA A 250 0.44 -7.23 20.07
N THR A 251 -0.28 -6.86 21.12
CA THR A 251 -1.75 -6.85 21.23
C THR A 251 -2.45 -6.64 19.88
N PRO A 252 -3.30 -7.58 19.42
CA PRO A 252 -4.06 -7.39 18.19
C PRO A 252 -4.77 -6.04 18.26
N CYS A 253 -4.58 -5.18 17.25
CA CYS A 253 -5.46 -4.04 17.12
C CYS A 253 -6.81 -4.63 16.70
N THR A 254 -7.68 -4.84 17.69
CA THR A 254 -9.01 -5.43 17.49
C THR A 254 -9.93 -4.51 16.67
N MET A 255 -9.49 -3.28 16.40
CA MET A 255 -10.24 -2.26 15.70
C MET A 255 -10.13 -2.41 14.18
N LEU A 256 -11.29 -2.32 13.53
CA LEU A 256 -11.39 -2.29 12.08
C LEU A 256 -10.86 -0.95 11.52
N PRO A 257 -10.15 -0.94 10.38
CA PRO A 257 -9.77 0.30 9.71
C PRO A 257 -11.00 1.15 9.36
N ARG A 258 -11.02 2.42 9.78
CA ARG A 258 -12.14 3.36 9.54
C ARG A 258 -11.85 4.42 8.48
N THR A 259 -10.62 4.45 7.98
CA THR A 259 -10.16 5.47 7.05
C THR A 259 -9.41 4.81 5.90
N VAL A 260 -9.81 5.17 4.68
CA VAL A 260 -9.11 4.84 3.43
C VAL A 260 -8.66 6.14 2.80
N VAL A 261 -7.41 6.21 2.35
CA VAL A 261 -6.83 7.37 1.69
C VAL A 261 -6.38 6.98 0.28
N GLN A 262 -6.93 7.65 -0.72
CA GLN A 262 -6.55 7.52 -2.12
C GLN A 262 -5.84 8.79 -2.60
N LEU A 263 -4.62 8.63 -3.11
CA LEU A 263 -3.72 9.70 -3.54
C LEU A 263 -3.54 9.76 -5.07
N THR A 264 -4.50 9.20 -5.81
CA THR A 264 -4.50 9.15 -7.28
C THR A 264 -5.93 9.25 -7.79
N ARG A 265 -6.11 9.88 -8.95
CA ARG A 265 -7.39 9.83 -9.66
C ARG A 265 -7.52 8.48 -10.38
N SER A 266 -8.73 8.12 -10.81
CA SER A 266 -8.96 6.87 -11.55
C SER A 266 -8.19 6.85 -12.89
N HIS A 267 -8.07 8.00 -13.55
CA HIS A 267 -7.36 8.18 -14.80
C HIS A 267 -6.38 9.35 -14.71
N GLU A 268 -5.16 9.14 -15.20
CA GLU A 268 -4.12 10.17 -15.28
C GLU A 268 -3.32 9.92 -16.57
N SER A 269 -3.04 10.98 -17.34
CA SER A 269 -2.28 10.91 -18.60
C SER A 269 -2.75 9.81 -19.56
N GLY A 270 -4.07 9.61 -19.67
CA GLY A 270 -4.69 8.59 -20.53
C GLY A 270 -4.56 7.14 -20.03
N ARG A 271 -4.05 6.92 -18.81
CA ARG A 271 -3.89 5.58 -18.21
C ARG A 271 -4.79 5.40 -16.99
N VAL A 272 -5.34 4.20 -16.83
CA VAL A 272 -6.09 3.82 -15.63
C VAL A 272 -5.11 3.63 -14.46
N LYS A 273 -5.20 4.48 -13.45
CA LYS A 273 -4.38 4.42 -12.24
C LYS A 273 -5.10 3.75 -11.08
N ALA A 274 -6.44 3.83 -11.03
CA ALA A 274 -7.28 3.18 -10.04
C ALA A 274 -8.62 2.78 -10.68
N HIS A 275 -9.09 1.56 -10.42
CA HIS A 275 -10.45 1.17 -10.82
C HIS A 275 -11.44 1.58 -9.72
N PRO A 276 -12.67 1.99 -10.06
CA PRO A 276 -13.73 2.17 -9.09
C PRO A 276 -13.99 0.89 -8.31
N TYR A 277 -14.29 1.03 -7.02
CA TYR A 277 -14.63 -0.07 -6.11
C TYR A 277 -15.78 0.28 -5.16
N PHE A 278 -16.50 1.36 -5.47
CA PHE A 278 -17.73 1.81 -4.81
C PHE A 278 -18.51 2.68 -5.82
N PRO A 279 -19.82 2.89 -5.63
CA PRO A 279 -20.64 3.64 -6.58
C PRO A 279 -20.40 5.15 -6.55
N ASP A 280 -20.75 5.84 -7.63
CA ASP A 280 -20.44 7.26 -7.79
C ASP A 280 -21.51 8.19 -7.20
N ALA A 281 -22.77 7.76 -7.12
CA ALA A 281 -23.86 8.56 -6.58
C ALA A 281 -24.27 8.13 -5.17
N VAL A 282 -24.66 9.12 -4.37
CA VAL A 282 -25.12 8.90 -3.00
C VAL A 282 -26.43 8.11 -3.01
N GLY A 283 -26.52 7.09 -2.16
CA GLY A 283 -27.65 6.16 -2.06
C GLY A 283 -27.50 4.91 -2.93
N GLU A 284 -26.58 4.90 -3.90
CA GLU A 284 -26.32 3.72 -4.72
C GLU A 284 -25.52 2.66 -3.96
N THR A 285 -25.74 1.41 -4.34
CA THR A 285 -25.03 0.23 -3.82
C THR A 285 -24.37 -0.54 -4.96
N MET A 286 -23.15 -1.01 -4.73
CA MET A 286 -22.40 -1.87 -5.64
C MET A 286 -22.12 -3.21 -4.95
N ASP A 287 -22.44 -4.31 -5.63
CA ASP A 287 -22.11 -5.66 -5.15
C ASP A 287 -20.77 -6.12 -5.73
N ILE A 288 -19.89 -6.57 -4.83
CA ILE A 288 -18.52 -6.97 -5.15
C ILE A 288 -18.37 -8.44 -4.79
N GLN A 289 -18.14 -9.25 -5.82
CA GLN A 289 -17.98 -10.68 -5.70
C GLN A 289 -16.54 -11.06 -5.32
N PRO A 290 -16.36 -12.09 -4.48
CA PRO A 290 -15.05 -12.64 -4.16
C PRO A 290 -14.45 -13.39 -5.34
N GLU A 291 -13.12 -13.50 -5.35
CA GLU A 291 -12.43 -14.46 -6.22
C GLU A 291 -12.59 -15.87 -5.63
N GLY A 292 -13.45 -16.69 -6.23
CA GLY A 292 -13.78 -18.04 -5.75
C GLY A 292 -14.92 -18.07 -4.73
N THR A 293 -15.08 -19.19 -4.02
CA THR A 293 -16.26 -19.48 -3.15
C THR A 293 -15.96 -19.48 -1.65
N ALA A 294 -14.73 -19.13 -1.27
CA ALA A 294 -14.26 -19.19 0.12
C ALA A 294 -14.73 -18.02 0.97
N MET A 295 -15.01 -16.87 0.34
CA MET A 295 -15.38 -15.63 1.01
C MET A 295 -16.84 -15.26 0.72
N PRO A 296 -17.53 -14.56 1.63
CA PRO A 296 -18.82 -13.96 1.34
C PRO A 296 -18.70 -12.75 0.38
N PRO A 297 -19.74 -12.44 -0.42
CA PRO A 297 -19.81 -11.19 -1.15
C PRO A 297 -19.89 -9.98 -0.22
N ILE A 298 -19.56 -8.82 -0.79
CA ILE A 298 -19.57 -7.53 -0.10
C ILE A 298 -20.43 -6.57 -0.92
N SER A 299 -21.43 -5.96 -0.28
CA SER A 299 -22.16 -4.81 -0.82
C SER A 299 -21.56 -3.53 -0.23
N ILE A 300 -21.30 -2.53 -1.07
CA ILE A 300 -20.80 -1.22 -0.67
C ILE A 300 -21.76 -0.12 -1.12
N THR A 301 -22.21 0.69 -0.15
CA THR A 301 -23.16 1.79 -0.37
C THR A 301 -22.48 3.13 -0.12
N LEU A 302 -22.64 4.09 -1.04
CA LEU A 302 -22.21 5.47 -0.83
C LEU A 302 -23.26 6.23 -0.02
N VAL A 303 -22.97 6.49 1.25
CA VAL A 303 -23.92 7.10 2.18
C VAL A 303 -23.90 8.61 2.12
N ALA A 304 -22.71 9.21 2.02
CA ALA A 304 -22.54 10.65 1.93
C ALA A 304 -21.28 11.02 1.17
N ARG A 305 -21.26 12.21 0.57
CA ARG A 305 -20.08 12.79 -0.05
C ARG A 305 -19.99 14.28 0.31
N ARG A 306 -18.81 14.73 0.68
CA ARG A 306 -18.50 16.14 0.95
C ARG A 306 -17.12 16.51 0.42
N GLN A 307 -16.89 17.80 0.22
CA GLN A 307 -15.59 18.34 -0.16
C GLN A 307 -14.94 19.07 1.02
N ILE A 308 -13.61 19.10 1.04
CA ILE A 308 -12.79 19.93 1.92
C ILE A 308 -11.86 20.73 1.00
N PRO A 309 -12.31 21.89 0.50
CA PRO A 309 -11.58 22.67 -0.50
C PRO A 309 -10.15 23.03 -0.07
N GLU A 310 -9.98 23.44 1.19
CA GLU A 310 -8.70 23.79 1.80
C GLU A 310 -7.69 22.62 1.85
N ALA A 311 -8.19 21.38 1.75
CA ALA A 311 -7.37 20.17 1.71
C ALA A 311 -7.35 19.51 0.32
N ALA A 312 -7.91 20.17 -0.70
CA ALA A 312 -8.15 19.62 -2.04
C ALA A 312 -8.75 18.20 -2.02
N ALA A 313 -9.65 17.93 -1.07
CA ALA A 313 -10.10 16.59 -0.74
C ALA A 313 -11.59 16.36 -0.97
N ILE A 314 -11.91 15.15 -1.41
CA ILE A 314 -13.27 14.62 -1.45
C ILE A 314 -13.38 13.52 -0.40
N VAL A 315 -14.37 13.61 0.49
CA VAL A 315 -14.63 12.61 1.53
C VAL A 315 -15.94 11.92 1.22
N SER A 316 -15.87 10.60 1.03
CA SER A 316 -17.02 9.71 0.84
C SER A 316 -17.20 8.86 2.09
N THR A 317 -18.37 8.93 2.73
CA THR A 317 -18.75 8.01 3.81
C THR A 317 -19.41 6.79 3.18
N LEU A 318 -18.85 5.62 3.46
CA LEU A 318 -19.19 4.37 2.81
C LEU A 318 -19.62 3.35 3.87
N GLN A 319 -20.62 2.55 3.53
CA GLN A 319 -21.08 1.43 4.33
C GLN A 319 -20.77 0.13 3.60
N LEU A 320 -20.09 -0.78 4.29
CA LEU A 320 -19.85 -2.15 3.85
C LEU A 320 -20.80 -3.09 4.57
N VAL A 321 -21.39 -4.01 3.81
CA VAL A 321 -22.17 -5.12 4.32
C VAL A 321 -21.62 -6.40 3.71
N SER A 322 -21.17 -7.33 4.55
CA SER A 322 -20.88 -8.70 4.12
C SER A 322 -22.13 -9.56 4.30
N THR A 323 -22.44 -10.41 3.32
CA THR A 323 -23.61 -11.31 3.37
C THR A 323 -23.15 -12.75 3.60
N ALA A 324 -23.67 -13.40 4.65
CA ALA A 324 -23.44 -14.82 4.92
C ALA A 324 -24.03 -15.71 3.81
N ARG A 325 -23.70 -17.01 3.85
CA ARG A 325 -24.13 -18.00 2.84
C ARG A 325 -25.65 -18.20 2.78
N ASP A 326 -26.36 -17.87 3.85
CA ASP A 326 -27.82 -17.87 3.95
C ASP A 326 -28.47 -16.58 3.42
N GLY A 327 -27.67 -15.65 2.87
CA GLY A 327 -28.11 -14.37 2.33
C GLY A 327 -28.32 -13.29 3.39
N GLN A 328 -28.10 -13.57 4.69
CA GLN A 328 -28.27 -12.58 5.74
C GLN A 328 -27.02 -11.71 5.92
N PRO A 329 -27.17 -10.42 6.29
CA PRO A 329 -26.03 -9.57 6.61
C PRO A 329 -25.29 -10.13 7.82
N SER A 330 -24.01 -10.44 7.65
CA SER A 330 -23.14 -11.03 8.68
C SER A 330 -22.31 -9.98 9.42
N GLN A 331 -21.88 -8.94 8.71
CA GLN A 331 -21.05 -7.88 9.27
C GLN A 331 -21.33 -6.57 8.53
N GLN A 332 -21.46 -5.49 9.29
CA GLN A 332 -21.61 -4.14 8.77
C GLN A 332 -20.49 -3.25 9.31
N HIS A 333 -19.93 -2.41 8.45
CA HIS A 333 -18.85 -1.50 8.84
C HIS A 333 -18.94 -0.18 8.08
N MET A 334 -18.81 0.94 8.78
CA MET A 334 -18.82 2.28 8.19
C MET A 334 -17.42 2.88 8.23
N PHE A 335 -16.99 3.46 7.11
CA PHE A 335 -15.66 4.05 6.99
C PHE A 335 -15.70 5.29 6.10
N ASN A 336 -14.66 6.13 6.22
CA ASN A 336 -14.47 7.31 5.38
C ASN A 336 -13.38 7.05 4.35
N HIS A 337 -13.68 7.34 3.09
CA HIS A 337 -12.73 7.35 2.00
C HIS A 337 -12.36 8.79 1.63
N PHE A 338 -11.08 9.13 1.75
CA PHE A 338 -10.50 10.41 1.41
C PHE A 338 -9.79 10.31 0.07
N LEU A 339 -10.25 11.05 -0.93
CA LEU A 339 -9.53 11.25 -2.19
C LEU A 339 -8.84 12.61 -2.16
N TYR A 340 -7.51 12.61 -2.21
CA TYR A 340 -6.75 13.83 -2.45
C TYR A 340 -6.64 14.09 -3.96
N THR A 341 -7.16 15.22 -4.41
CA THR A 341 -7.34 15.48 -5.85
C THR A 341 -6.20 16.29 -6.46
N ALA A 342 -5.37 16.97 -5.67
CA ALA A 342 -4.35 17.88 -6.18
C ALA A 342 -2.98 17.23 -6.45
N TRP A 343 -2.85 15.89 -6.36
CA TRP A 343 -1.58 15.21 -6.70
C TRP A 343 -1.50 14.91 -8.21
N PRO A 344 -0.52 15.47 -8.94
CA PRO A 344 -0.35 15.19 -10.36
C PRO A 344 0.17 13.76 -10.64
N ASP A 345 0.11 13.35 -11.90
CA ASP A 345 0.66 12.06 -12.35
C ASP A 345 2.18 12.00 -12.15
N HIS A 346 2.85 13.05 -12.63
CA HIS A 346 4.28 13.31 -12.55
C HIS A 346 4.55 14.46 -11.58
N GLY A 347 5.63 14.34 -10.79
CA GLY A 347 6.02 15.36 -9.82
C GLY A 347 5.21 15.35 -8.51
N VAL A 348 5.01 16.54 -7.96
CA VAL A 348 4.41 16.77 -6.64
C VAL A 348 3.35 17.88 -6.70
N PRO A 349 2.40 17.95 -5.74
CA PRO A 349 1.42 19.01 -5.69
C PRO A 349 2.06 20.40 -5.71
N ALA A 350 1.53 21.30 -6.56
CA ALA A 350 1.99 22.68 -6.64
C ALA A 350 1.72 23.47 -5.35
N ASP A 351 0.53 23.28 -4.78
CA ASP A 351 0.17 23.87 -3.49
C ASP A 351 0.26 22.82 -2.37
N ARG A 352 1.38 22.87 -1.64
CA ARG A 352 1.62 22.05 -0.44
C ARG A 352 0.66 22.32 0.71
N ALA A 353 0.10 23.53 0.83
CA ALA A 353 -0.77 23.88 1.96
C ALA A 353 -2.00 22.97 1.98
N THR A 354 -2.51 22.62 0.79
CA THR A 354 -3.61 21.67 0.68
C THR A 354 -3.27 20.28 1.25
N LEU A 355 -2.05 19.79 1.05
CA LEU A 355 -1.63 18.52 1.65
C LEU A 355 -1.38 18.65 3.16
N VAL A 356 -0.84 19.78 3.62
CA VAL A 356 -0.67 20.08 5.05
C VAL A 356 -2.03 20.12 5.76
N HIS A 357 -3.08 20.67 5.14
CA HIS A 357 -4.46 20.63 5.67
C HIS A 357 -5.11 19.24 5.53
N PHE A 358 -4.75 18.46 4.51
CA PHE A 358 -5.25 17.11 4.30
C PHE A 358 -4.83 16.14 5.41
N VAL A 359 -3.60 16.27 5.91
CA VAL A 359 -3.05 15.37 6.94
C VAL A 359 -3.86 15.39 8.25
N PRO A 360 -4.20 16.55 8.87
CA PRO A 360 -5.12 16.63 10.00
C PRO A 360 -6.52 16.10 9.68
N ALA A 361 -7.08 16.42 8.50
CA ALA A 361 -8.42 15.95 8.12
C ALA A 361 -8.53 14.41 8.11
N VAL A 362 -7.50 13.72 7.58
CA VAL A 362 -7.39 12.26 7.61
C VAL A 362 -7.18 11.77 9.04
N THR A 363 -6.27 12.38 9.79
CA THR A 363 -5.88 11.90 11.12
C THR A 363 -7.04 11.99 12.12
N SER A 364 -7.77 13.10 12.12
CA SER A 364 -8.94 13.30 12.99
C SER A 364 -10.07 12.31 12.68
N SER A 365 -10.20 11.85 11.43
CA SER A 365 -11.19 10.83 11.06
C SER A 365 -10.90 9.44 11.62
N SER A 366 -9.63 9.18 11.96
CA SER A 366 -9.14 7.90 12.49
C SER A 366 -9.05 7.88 14.02
N ARG A 367 -9.41 8.98 14.69
CA ARG A 367 -9.22 9.13 16.14
C ARG A 367 -10.32 8.37 16.89
N ASP A 368 -9.93 7.39 17.68
CA ASP A 368 -10.77 6.75 18.69
C ASP A 368 -10.08 6.94 20.06
N PRO A 369 -10.82 7.32 21.12
CA PRO A 369 -10.22 7.60 22.44
C PRO A 369 -9.45 6.42 23.03
N ASN A 370 -9.79 5.20 22.62
CA ASN A 370 -9.27 3.96 23.22
C ASN A 370 -8.21 3.28 22.34
N ALA A 371 -8.11 3.62 21.05
CA ALA A 371 -7.13 3.05 20.12
C ALA A 371 -7.01 3.88 18.83
N THR A 372 -5.90 3.76 18.11
CA THR A 372 -5.76 4.32 16.76
C THR A 372 -5.82 3.19 15.74
N PRO A 373 -6.98 2.91 15.10
CA PRO A 373 -7.05 1.89 14.05
C PRO A 373 -6.10 2.24 12.89
N PRO A 374 -5.53 1.23 12.20
CA PRO A 374 -4.68 1.50 11.05
C PRO A 374 -5.49 2.18 9.94
N THR A 375 -4.81 3.03 9.18
CA THR A 375 -5.38 3.68 7.99
C THR A 375 -4.91 2.94 6.74
N VAL A 376 -5.85 2.60 5.85
CA VAL A 376 -5.53 2.08 4.53
C VAL A 376 -5.16 3.25 3.64
N VAL A 377 -4.04 3.17 2.94
CA VAL A 377 -3.56 4.27 2.08
C VAL A 377 -2.96 3.72 0.80
N GLY A 378 -3.28 4.37 -0.32
CA GLY A 378 -2.80 3.95 -1.63
C GLY A 378 -2.80 5.08 -2.65
N CYS A 379 -1.84 5.05 -3.56
CA CYS A 379 -1.90 5.75 -4.84
C CYS A 379 -2.21 4.71 -5.93
N SER A 380 -1.56 4.76 -7.10
CA SER A 380 -1.69 3.69 -8.09
C SER A 380 -0.91 2.44 -7.68
N ALA A 381 0.42 2.55 -7.54
CA ALA A 381 1.29 1.45 -7.13
C ALA A 381 1.32 1.22 -5.61
N GLY A 382 0.93 2.22 -4.82
CA GLY A 382 0.98 2.18 -3.36
C GLY A 382 2.41 2.31 -2.80
N VAL A 383 3.28 3.12 -3.43
CA VAL A 383 4.68 3.31 -3.00
C VAL A 383 5.12 4.79 -2.99
N GLY A 384 5.08 5.51 -4.11
CA GLY A 384 5.61 6.88 -4.19
C GLY A 384 4.85 7.91 -3.37
N ARG A 385 3.70 8.38 -3.88
CA ARG A 385 2.80 9.33 -3.17
C ARG A 385 2.35 8.79 -1.81
N THR A 386 2.11 7.48 -1.74
CA THR A 386 1.77 6.77 -0.50
C THR A 386 2.85 6.95 0.56
N GLY A 387 4.11 6.65 0.26
CA GLY A 387 5.22 6.83 1.19
C GLY A 387 5.40 8.30 1.56
N ALA A 388 5.30 9.22 0.61
CA ALA A 388 5.44 10.65 0.88
C ALA A 388 4.36 11.15 1.85
N PHE A 389 3.09 10.79 1.63
CA PHE A 389 2.00 11.15 2.54
C PHE A 389 2.19 10.56 3.95
N ILE A 390 2.62 9.30 4.05
CA ILE A 390 2.86 8.66 5.35
C ILE A 390 4.02 9.35 6.08
N ALA A 391 5.14 9.63 5.40
CA ALA A 391 6.27 10.34 5.99
C ALA A 391 5.86 11.74 6.51
N ILE A 392 5.13 12.51 5.70
CA ILE A 392 4.63 13.83 6.10
C ILE A 392 3.72 13.69 7.33
N SER A 393 2.78 12.75 7.33
CA SER A 393 1.88 12.51 8.47
C SER A 393 2.63 12.08 9.74
N SER A 394 3.62 11.20 9.60
CA SER A 394 4.47 10.70 10.69
C SER A 394 5.23 11.86 11.34
N LEU A 395 5.95 12.64 10.52
CA LEU A 395 6.80 13.73 10.99
C LEU A 395 5.98 14.90 11.56
N MET A 396 4.83 15.25 10.95
CA MET A 396 3.93 16.26 11.52
C MET A 396 3.43 15.85 12.90
N ARG A 397 3.02 14.58 13.09
CA ARG A 397 2.59 14.09 14.41
C ARG A 397 3.73 14.03 15.41
N ALA A 398 4.90 13.53 15.02
CA ALA A 398 6.06 13.43 15.90
C ALA A 398 6.55 14.79 16.41
N ASN A 399 6.35 15.85 15.62
CA ASN A 399 6.74 17.22 15.96
C ASN A 399 5.58 18.09 16.51
N GLY A 400 4.41 17.50 16.80
CA GLY A 400 3.27 18.23 17.35
C GLY A 400 2.79 19.36 16.44
N LEU A 401 2.77 19.13 15.13
CA LEU A 401 2.33 20.07 14.07
C LEU A 401 0.90 19.79 13.60
N MET A 402 0.15 18.98 14.35
CA MET A 402 -1.25 18.70 14.09
C MET A 402 -2.07 19.67 14.94
N THR A 403 -2.57 20.75 14.33
CA THR A 403 -3.57 21.61 14.96
C THR A 403 -4.91 20.89 14.93
N ASP A 404 -5.55 20.72 16.10
CA ASP A 404 -6.92 20.21 16.15
C ASP A 404 -7.86 21.28 15.60
N PRO A 405 -8.75 20.98 14.63
CA PRO A 405 -9.79 21.91 14.22
C PRO A 405 -10.69 22.37 15.39
N GLN A 406 -10.73 21.63 16.50
CA GLN A 406 -11.45 22.03 17.73
C GLN A 406 -10.72 23.10 18.54
N ASP A 407 -9.39 23.24 18.42
CA ASP A 407 -8.60 24.25 19.15
C ASP A 407 -8.76 25.67 18.58
N GLN A 408 -9.46 25.81 17.44
CA GLN A 408 -9.74 27.10 16.78
C GLN A 408 -11.10 27.71 17.13
N GLN A 409 -11.88 27.13 18.05
CA GLN A 409 -13.09 27.76 18.57
C GLN A 409 -12.69 28.89 19.55
N PRO A 410 -13.02 30.17 19.29
CA PRO A 410 -12.63 31.26 20.18
C PRO A 410 -13.28 31.11 21.55
N LEU A 411 -12.45 31.12 22.60
CA LEU A 411 -12.78 31.21 24.02
C LEU A 411 -13.74 32.39 24.30
N SER A 412 -15.04 32.19 24.07
CA SER A 412 -16.07 33.20 24.35
C SER A 412 -17.36 32.59 24.93
N ARG A 413 -17.34 31.32 25.34
CA ARG A 413 -18.49 30.66 26.02
C ARG A 413 -18.16 29.93 27.33
N GLN A 414 -17.05 30.25 27.98
CA GLN A 414 -16.74 29.73 29.31
C GLN A 414 -16.37 30.86 30.28
N ALA A 415 -17.32 31.77 30.47
CA ALA A 415 -17.34 32.65 31.63
C ALA A 415 -18.68 32.42 32.35
N GLN A 416 -18.78 31.30 33.07
CA GLN A 416 -19.72 31.07 34.18
C GLN A 416 -19.51 29.64 34.71
N HIS A 417 -18.56 29.48 35.64
CA HIS A 417 -18.73 28.72 36.88
C HIS A 417 -17.41 28.72 37.69
N PRO A 418 -17.44 29.07 38.99
CA PRO A 418 -16.22 29.25 39.77
C PRO A 418 -15.74 27.96 40.44
N HIS A 419 -14.41 27.87 40.55
CA HIS A 419 -13.61 27.14 41.53
C HIS A 419 -13.80 25.63 41.74
N ARG A 420 -12.81 24.85 41.26
CA ARG A 420 -12.18 23.81 42.10
C ARG A 420 -10.71 23.63 41.73
N SER A 421 -9.85 24.31 42.48
CA SER A 421 -8.41 24.06 42.49
C SER A 421 -8.16 22.62 42.96
N THR A 422 -7.54 21.79 42.11
CA THR A 422 -6.91 20.55 42.58
C THR A 422 -5.56 20.39 41.91
N THR A 423 -4.56 20.30 42.77
CA THR A 423 -3.12 20.24 42.59
C THR A 423 -2.67 19.24 41.54
N VAL A 424 -1.80 19.68 40.61
CA VAL A 424 -1.07 18.80 39.69
C VAL A 424 -0.02 18.04 40.51
N GLN A 425 -0.27 16.77 40.80
CA GLN A 425 0.76 15.83 41.21
C GLN A 425 1.36 15.19 39.97
N THR A 426 2.63 15.53 39.73
CA THR A 426 3.52 14.84 38.81
C THR A 426 3.84 13.44 39.37
N SER A 427 3.19 12.41 38.85
CA SER A 427 3.62 11.03 39.08
C SER A 427 4.24 10.47 37.80
N ALA A 428 5.57 10.43 37.80
CA ALA A 428 6.34 9.55 36.93
C ALA A 428 5.87 8.11 37.15
N HIS A 429 5.40 7.45 36.10
CA HIS A 429 5.27 6.00 36.05
C HIS A 429 6.25 5.51 34.99
N SER A 430 7.43 5.16 35.48
CA SER A 430 8.49 4.48 34.75
C SER A 430 8.11 3.03 34.46
N ASP A 431 8.39 2.64 33.22
CA ASP A 431 8.99 1.36 32.82
C ASP A 431 8.34 0.05 33.26
N ALA A 432 7.46 -0.46 32.39
CA ALA A 432 7.32 -1.91 32.13
C ALA A 432 6.65 -2.27 30.79
N THR A 433 6.14 -1.30 30.01
CA THR A 433 5.44 -1.55 28.73
C THR A 433 6.20 -1.14 27.46
N SER A 434 7.44 -0.65 27.56
CA SER A 434 8.20 -0.09 26.42
C SER A 434 8.98 -1.13 25.58
N ALA A 435 8.90 -2.42 25.92
CA ALA A 435 9.72 -3.47 25.31
C ALA A 435 9.16 -4.09 24.01
N SER A 436 7.92 -3.77 23.60
CA SER A 436 7.28 -4.36 22.40
C SER A 436 6.77 -3.29 21.42
N THR A 437 7.64 -2.35 21.02
CA THR A 437 7.19 -1.20 20.19
C THR A 437 8.21 -0.65 19.19
N ARG A 438 9.45 -1.19 19.14
CA ARG A 438 10.46 -0.74 18.16
C ARG A 438 10.40 -1.58 16.89
N LEU A 439 10.55 -0.93 15.74
CA LEU A 439 10.75 -1.62 14.47
C LEU A 439 12.04 -2.45 14.56
N ALA A 440 12.02 -3.65 13.96
CA ALA A 440 13.21 -4.47 13.87
C ALA A 440 14.29 -3.74 13.06
N PRO A 441 15.58 -3.85 13.44
CA PRO A 441 16.67 -3.27 12.66
C PRO A 441 16.74 -3.89 11.26
N SER A 442 17.20 -3.13 10.28
CA SER A 442 17.36 -3.63 8.91
C SER A 442 18.45 -4.69 8.84
N LEU A 443 18.18 -5.78 8.10
CA LEU A 443 19.19 -6.81 7.80
C LEU A 443 20.31 -6.30 6.88
N LEU A 444 20.16 -5.10 6.30
CA LEU A 444 21.19 -4.46 5.48
C LEU A 444 22.14 -3.58 6.29
N GLY A 445 22.05 -3.62 7.63
CA GLY A 445 22.79 -2.75 8.53
C GLY A 445 22.20 -1.34 8.61
N PRO A 446 22.76 -0.49 9.50
CA PRO A 446 22.29 0.88 9.70
C PRO A 446 22.58 1.74 8.47
N LEU A 447 21.91 2.89 8.41
CA LEU A 447 22.27 3.96 7.49
C LEU A 447 23.64 4.56 7.90
N PRO A 448 24.34 5.27 7.00
CA PRO A 448 25.43 6.16 7.39
C PRO A 448 24.97 7.09 8.52
N SER A 449 25.79 7.30 9.55
CA SER A 449 25.37 7.94 10.81
C SER A 449 24.80 9.35 10.63
N ASP A 450 25.30 10.09 9.66
CA ASP A 450 24.83 11.42 9.30
C ASP A 450 23.46 11.41 8.58
N LEU A 451 23.16 10.35 7.84
CA LEU A 451 21.84 10.11 7.24
C LEU A 451 20.85 9.51 8.24
N GLU A 452 21.31 8.65 9.14
CA GLU A 452 20.50 8.05 10.21
C GLU A 452 19.95 9.11 11.17
N ALA A 453 20.74 10.16 11.43
CA ALA A 453 20.32 11.29 12.26
C ALA A 453 19.22 12.16 11.62
N ASP A 454 19.01 12.06 10.30
CA ASP A 454 17.97 12.79 9.61
C ASP A 454 16.62 12.05 9.68
N PRO A 455 15.58 12.64 10.29
CA PRO A 455 14.32 11.95 10.52
C PRO A 455 13.53 11.67 9.24
N VAL A 456 13.72 12.44 8.16
CA VAL A 456 13.08 12.13 6.88
C VAL A 456 13.71 10.88 6.27
N ILE A 457 15.05 10.81 6.29
CA ILE A 457 15.78 9.69 5.70
C ILE A 457 15.55 8.40 6.51
N ALA A 458 15.62 8.48 7.83
CA ALA A 458 15.33 7.36 8.72
C ALA A 458 13.90 6.84 8.57
N GLU A 459 12.90 7.74 8.48
CA GLU A 459 11.51 7.36 8.22
C GLU A 459 11.35 6.64 6.88
N ILE A 460 11.96 7.16 5.81
CA ILE A 460 11.88 6.55 4.48
C ILE A 460 12.52 5.17 4.48
N ASP A 461 13.71 4.99 5.07
CA ASP A 461 14.35 3.66 5.12
C ASP A 461 13.52 2.67 5.94
N ALA A 462 12.97 3.09 7.08
CA ALA A 462 12.09 2.26 7.92
C ALA A 462 10.79 1.86 7.21
N MET A 463 10.24 2.74 6.37
CA MET A 463 9.11 2.40 5.50
C MET A 463 9.53 1.44 4.37
N ARG A 464 10.67 1.69 3.71
CA ARG A 464 11.21 0.84 2.63
C ARG A 464 11.58 -0.56 3.11
N GLU A 465 11.96 -0.69 4.37
CA GLU A 465 12.12 -1.98 5.04
C GLU A 465 10.83 -2.80 4.92
N GLN A 466 9.68 -2.19 5.17
CA GLN A 466 8.36 -2.84 5.24
C GLN A 466 7.61 -2.86 3.90
N ARG A 467 7.87 -1.94 2.99
CA ARG A 467 7.30 -1.90 1.63
C ARG A 467 8.30 -1.19 0.72
N GLY A 468 8.88 -1.93 -0.23
CA GLY A 468 9.90 -1.38 -1.12
C GLY A 468 9.42 -0.15 -1.90
N ARG A 469 10.37 0.71 -2.27
CA ARG A 469 10.19 1.92 -3.09
C ARG A 469 9.27 3.00 -2.52
N MET A 470 9.01 2.99 -1.21
CA MET A 470 8.33 4.11 -0.53
C MET A 470 9.09 5.42 -0.75
N VAL A 471 8.37 6.50 -1.09
CA VAL A 471 8.96 7.77 -1.58
C VAL A 471 9.88 7.49 -2.78
N GLN A 472 9.28 7.38 -3.96
CA GLN A 472 9.89 6.73 -5.12
C GLN A 472 10.88 7.62 -5.87
N THR A 473 10.79 8.94 -5.72
CA THR A 473 11.64 9.91 -6.45
C THR A 473 12.28 10.92 -5.51
N GLU A 474 13.41 11.50 -5.93
CA GLU A 474 14.09 12.58 -5.21
C GLU A 474 13.16 13.77 -4.97
N GLY A 475 12.42 14.20 -5.99
CA GLY A 475 11.41 15.27 -5.86
C GLY A 475 10.32 14.96 -4.81
N GLN A 476 9.90 13.69 -4.66
CA GLN A 476 8.98 13.32 -3.57
C GLN A 476 9.64 13.43 -2.19
N MET A 477 10.92 13.08 -2.07
CA MET A 477 11.67 13.23 -0.82
C MET A 477 11.82 14.71 -0.43
N LEU A 478 12.25 15.57 -1.36
CA LEU A 478 12.31 17.02 -1.17
C LEU A 478 10.95 17.60 -0.79
N PHE A 479 9.87 17.09 -1.39
CA PHE A 479 8.52 17.53 -1.07
C PHE A 479 8.07 17.14 0.35
N VAL A 480 8.55 16.02 0.91
CA VAL A 480 8.35 15.70 2.33
C VAL A 480 8.96 16.80 3.21
N TYR A 481 10.22 17.18 2.98
CA TYR A 481 10.85 18.29 3.70
C TYR A 481 10.06 19.58 3.54
N ALA A 482 9.66 19.92 2.32
CA ALA A 482 8.94 21.16 2.02
C ALA A 482 7.57 21.25 2.71
N CYS A 483 6.85 20.13 2.85
CA CYS A 483 5.59 20.08 3.57
C CYS A 483 5.79 20.21 5.08
N VAL A 484 6.78 19.51 5.64
CA VAL A 484 7.03 19.58 7.08
C VAL A 484 7.54 20.96 7.48
N ALA A 485 8.45 21.56 6.70
CA ALA A 485 8.89 22.94 6.90
C ALA A 485 7.72 23.93 6.87
N SER A 486 6.81 23.80 5.89
CA SER A 486 5.61 24.63 5.82
C SER A 486 4.71 24.47 7.04
N ALA A 487 4.57 23.25 7.56
CA ALA A 487 3.77 22.98 8.76
C ALA A 487 4.38 23.57 10.06
N PHE A 488 5.69 23.82 10.11
CA PHE A 488 6.31 24.56 11.22
C PHE A 488 6.06 26.07 11.16
N GLN A 489 5.72 26.58 9.99
CA GLN A 489 5.55 28.02 9.72
C GLN A 489 4.08 28.45 9.71
N SER A 490 3.16 27.51 9.47
CA SER A 490 1.73 27.62 9.73
C SER A 490 1.42 27.69 11.22
#